data_AF-X6F6C2-F1
#
_entry.id   AF-X6F6C2-F1
#
_cell.length_a   1.000
_cell.length_b   1.000
_cell.length_c   1.000
_cell.angle_alpha   90.00
_cell.angle_beta   90.00
_cell.angle_gamma   90.00
#
_symmetry.space_group_name_H-M   'P 1'
#
loop_
_entity.id
_entity.type
_entity.pdbx_description
1 polymer ?
#
loop_
_entity_poly.entity_id
_entity_poly.type
_entity_poly.pdbx_seq_one_letter_code
_entity_poly.pdbx_strand_id
1 'polypeptide(L)'
;MPSLASWIQSWREVAEEVPAGRYVPINVERDGVSYEILRISNFDPQIDGERRFVRTGAREFDDRVALFTHLTRDIGLVRVISLRGRPRWVLEPGADSLEWLADVEGVSVRELSLAAREGALGRRVAGLVRRRERRSREVLEAQVQALRERAEDAEAEAALQRAELQTKERDLSRYDKD
;
A
#
# COMPACT_ATOMS: atom_id res chain seq x y z
N MET A 1 16.23 -23.42 -19.37
CA MET A 1 15.37 -22.41 -18.70
C MET A 1 15.68 -22.46 -17.22
N PRO A 2 15.76 -21.32 -16.52
CA PRO A 2 16.08 -21.29 -15.09
C PRO A 2 14.94 -21.89 -14.25
N SER A 3 15.30 -22.67 -13.24
CA SER A 3 14.41 -23.08 -12.16
C SER A 3 14.21 -21.94 -11.15
N LEU A 4 13.16 -21.99 -10.34
CA LEU A 4 12.96 -21.01 -9.27
C LEU A 4 14.16 -20.88 -8.31
N ALA A 5 14.85 -21.98 -7.99
CA ALA A 5 16.03 -21.95 -7.13
C ALA A 5 17.19 -21.17 -7.78
N SER A 6 17.47 -21.47 -9.07
CA SER A 6 18.49 -20.74 -9.83
C SER A 6 18.14 -19.25 -10.00
N TRP A 7 16.85 -18.94 -10.19
CA TRP A 7 16.37 -17.57 -10.23
C TRP A 7 16.64 -16.84 -8.91
N ILE A 8 16.29 -17.41 -7.76
CA ILE A 8 16.49 -16.77 -6.45
C ILE A 8 17.98 -16.52 -6.18
N GLN A 9 18.86 -17.43 -6.58
CA GLN A 9 20.30 -17.34 -6.31
C GLN A 9 21.03 -16.40 -7.28
N SER A 10 20.63 -16.37 -8.55
CA SER A 10 21.36 -15.72 -9.64
C SER A 10 20.45 -14.84 -10.52
N TRP A 11 19.43 -14.19 -9.94
CA TRP A 11 18.42 -13.45 -10.72
C TRP A 11 19.03 -12.44 -11.68
N ARG A 12 20.13 -11.78 -11.29
CA ARG A 12 20.79 -10.74 -12.08
C ARG A 12 21.48 -11.31 -13.32
N GLU A 13 22.18 -12.44 -13.17
CA GLU A 13 22.83 -13.13 -14.30
C GLU A 13 21.77 -13.55 -15.32
N VAL A 14 20.67 -14.15 -14.84
CA VAL A 14 19.52 -14.52 -15.67
C VAL A 14 18.91 -13.30 -16.36
N ALA A 15 18.79 -12.17 -15.66
CA ALA A 15 18.22 -10.94 -16.19
C ALA A 15 19.13 -10.24 -17.23
N GLU A 16 20.44 -10.36 -17.09
CA GLU A 16 21.42 -9.78 -18.01
C GLU A 16 21.51 -10.56 -19.33
N GLU A 17 21.22 -11.86 -19.30
CA GLU A 17 21.18 -12.73 -20.47
C GLU A 17 19.90 -12.58 -21.31
N VAL A 18 18.91 -11.81 -20.84
CA VAL A 18 17.65 -11.60 -21.56
C VAL A 18 17.92 -10.87 -22.89
N PRO A 19 17.57 -11.46 -24.05
CA PRO A 19 17.71 -10.78 -25.34
C PRO A 19 16.78 -9.57 -25.45
N ALA A 20 17.18 -8.56 -26.25
CA ALA A 20 16.32 -7.41 -26.53
C ALA A 20 14.99 -7.85 -27.18
N GLY A 21 13.87 -7.31 -26.69
CA GLY A 21 12.53 -7.65 -27.18
C GLY A 21 12.05 -9.07 -26.84
N ARG A 22 12.76 -9.80 -25.97
CA ARG A 22 12.36 -11.14 -25.50
C ARG A 22 12.23 -11.16 -23.98
N TYR A 23 11.70 -12.27 -23.48
CA TYR A 23 11.66 -12.59 -22.06
C TYR A 23 12.29 -13.96 -21.80
N VAL A 24 12.69 -14.19 -20.55
CA VAL A 24 13.14 -15.48 -20.03
C VAL A 24 12.08 -16.01 -19.06
N PRO A 25 11.47 -17.17 -19.33
CA PRO A 25 10.54 -17.80 -18.39
C PRO A 25 11.31 -18.47 -17.24
N ILE A 26 10.76 -18.38 -16.04
CA ILE A 26 11.22 -19.08 -14.84
C ILE A 26 10.18 -20.15 -14.51
N ASN A 27 10.62 -21.40 -14.53
CA ASN A 27 9.72 -22.55 -14.41
C ASN A 27 9.89 -23.29 -13.09
N VAL A 28 8.83 -23.98 -12.69
CA VAL A 28 8.83 -24.96 -11.60
C VAL A 28 8.18 -26.25 -12.10
N GLU A 29 8.79 -27.37 -11.76
CA GLU A 29 8.22 -28.69 -12.01
C GLU A 29 7.51 -29.22 -10.75
N ARG A 30 6.34 -29.82 -10.94
CA ARG A 30 5.58 -30.51 -9.90
C ARG A 30 4.76 -31.62 -10.53
N ASP A 31 4.87 -32.83 -9.97
CA ASP A 31 4.15 -34.01 -10.44
C ASP A 31 4.27 -34.28 -11.96
N GLY A 32 5.44 -33.94 -12.54
CA GLY A 32 5.72 -34.11 -13.97
C GLY A 32 5.19 -32.99 -14.88
N VAL A 33 4.57 -31.95 -14.33
CA VAL A 33 4.10 -30.76 -15.05
C VAL A 33 5.05 -29.59 -14.82
N SER A 34 5.45 -28.90 -15.90
CA SER A 34 6.25 -27.68 -15.84
C SER A 34 5.33 -26.47 -15.94
N TYR A 35 5.41 -25.57 -14.96
CA TYR A 35 4.65 -24.33 -14.91
C TYR A 35 5.57 -23.13 -15.12
N GLU A 36 5.24 -22.25 -16.07
CA GLU A 36 5.83 -20.92 -16.14
C GLU A 36 5.22 -20.04 -15.04
N ILE A 37 5.93 -19.91 -13.91
CA ILE A 37 5.42 -19.18 -12.75
C ILE A 37 5.80 -17.69 -12.77
N LEU A 38 6.89 -17.34 -13.45
CA LEU A 38 7.41 -15.98 -13.57
C LEU A 38 8.07 -15.81 -14.94
N ARG A 39 8.21 -14.55 -15.37
CA ARG A 39 9.04 -14.20 -16.52
C ARG A 39 9.78 -12.90 -16.24
N ILE A 40 10.98 -12.78 -16.79
CA ILE A 40 11.76 -11.53 -16.77
C ILE A 40 12.09 -11.06 -18.18
N SER A 41 11.92 -9.76 -18.42
CA SER A 41 12.24 -9.09 -19.68
C SER A 41 13.14 -7.87 -19.45
N ASN A 42 13.74 -7.35 -20.52
CA ASN A 42 14.31 -6.00 -20.51
C ASN A 42 13.15 -4.99 -20.53
N PHE A 43 13.30 -3.90 -19.77
CA PHE A 43 12.32 -2.82 -19.78
C PHE A 43 12.25 -2.15 -21.16
N ASP A 44 11.05 -2.14 -21.75
CA ASP A 44 10.76 -1.45 -22.99
C ASP A 44 9.82 -0.26 -22.70
N PRO A 45 10.26 0.99 -22.87
CA PRO A 45 9.42 2.16 -22.61
C PRO A 45 8.12 2.21 -23.45
N GLN A 46 8.11 1.61 -24.64
CA GLN A 46 6.94 1.62 -25.54
C GLN A 46 5.88 0.62 -25.08
N ILE A 47 6.29 -0.50 -24.49
CA ILE A 47 5.40 -1.57 -24.03
C ILE A 47 5.06 -1.40 -22.55
N ASP A 48 6.05 -1.10 -21.73
CA ASP A 48 5.94 -1.08 -20.28
C ASP A 48 5.65 0.31 -19.69
N GLY A 49 5.83 1.37 -20.48
CA GLY A 49 5.73 2.76 -20.01
C GLY A 49 4.39 3.13 -19.40
N GLU A 50 3.29 2.55 -19.89
CA GLU A 50 1.92 2.84 -19.43
C GLU A 50 1.38 1.83 -18.41
N ARG A 51 2.13 0.75 -18.13
CA ARG A 51 1.67 -0.33 -17.27
C ARG A 51 1.66 0.09 -15.81
N ARG A 52 0.78 -0.53 -15.02
CA ARG A 52 0.83 -0.40 -13.56
C ARG A 52 1.90 -1.35 -13.02
N PHE A 53 2.97 -0.77 -12.50
CA PHE A 53 4.06 -1.54 -11.91
C PHE A 53 4.57 -0.89 -10.63
N VAL A 54 5.22 -1.69 -9.80
CA VAL A 54 5.96 -1.22 -8.63
C VAL A 54 7.42 -1.03 -9.05
N ARG A 55 8.00 0.14 -8.77
CA ARG A 55 9.42 0.39 -9.01
C ARG A 55 10.24 -0.10 -7.83
N THR A 56 11.36 -0.75 -8.10
CA THR A 56 12.27 -1.27 -7.06
C THR A 56 13.70 -1.10 -7.52
N GLY A 57 14.58 -0.63 -6.64
CA GLY A 57 16.01 -0.56 -6.96
C GLY A 57 16.63 -1.96 -6.99
N ALA A 58 17.61 -2.20 -7.86
CA ALA A 58 18.27 -3.50 -7.98
C ALA A 58 18.83 -4.01 -6.64
N ARG A 59 19.40 -3.12 -5.81
CA ARG A 59 19.90 -3.47 -4.46
C ARG A 59 18.78 -3.90 -3.51
N GLU A 60 17.67 -3.14 -3.50
CA GLU A 60 16.50 -3.52 -2.70
C GLU A 60 15.93 -4.87 -3.16
N PHE A 61 15.97 -5.10 -4.49
CA PHE A 61 15.55 -6.36 -5.06
C PHE A 61 16.47 -7.52 -4.65
N ASP A 62 17.80 -7.33 -4.67
CA ASP A 62 18.78 -8.32 -4.18
C ASP A 62 18.47 -8.72 -2.73
N ASP A 63 18.25 -7.74 -1.85
CA ASP A 63 18.01 -7.96 -0.42
C ASP A 63 16.70 -8.74 -0.14
N ARG A 64 15.77 -8.77 -1.10
CA ARG A 64 14.38 -9.28 -0.91
C ARG A 64 13.88 -10.10 -2.10
N VAL A 65 14.78 -10.74 -2.84
CA VAL A 65 14.45 -11.44 -4.09
C VAL A 65 13.32 -12.46 -3.89
N ALA A 66 13.38 -13.28 -2.83
CA ALA A 66 12.36 -14.28 -2.54
C ALA A 66 10.98 -13.64 -2.30
N LEU A 67 10.93 -12.60 -1.45
CA LEU A 67 9.68 -11.88 -1.16
C LEU A 67 9.09 -11.28 -2.44
N PHE A 68 9.89 -10.58 -3.23
CA PHE A 68 9.39 -9.94 -4.45
C PHE A 68 8.97 -10.93 -5.53
N THR A 69 9.69 -12.05 -5.63
CA THR A 69 9.35 -13.20 -6.48
C THR A 69 7.97 -13.75 -6.09
N HIS A 70 7.71 -13.99 -4.80
CA HIS A 70 6.41 -14.43 -4.31
C HIS A 70 5.30 -13.42 -4.59
N LEU A 71 5.53 -12.14 -4.28
CA LEU A 71 4.53 -11.09 -4.52
C LEU A 71 4.18 -10.94 -6.01
N THR A 72 5.16 -11.10 -6.90
CA THR A 72 4.89 -11.07 -8.33
C THR A 72 4.12 -12.32 -8.77
N ARG A 73 4.57 -13.51 -8.37
CA ARG A 73 3.93 -14.79 -8.75
C ARG A 73 2.51 -14.92 -8.22
N ASP A 74 2.32 -14.75 -6.91
CA ASP A 74 1.08 -15.13 -6.21
C ASP A 74 0.03 -14.03 -6.23
N ILE A 75 0.46 -12.76 -6.24
CA ILE A 75 -0.45 -11.60 -6.18
C ILE A 75 -0.63 -10.94 -7.56
N GLY A 76 0.28 -11.21 -8.51
CA GLY A 76 0.23 -10.59 -9.82
C GLY A 76 0.91 -9.22 -9.90
N LEU A 77 1.77 -8.87 -8.94
CA LEU A 77 2.43 -7.56 -8.92
C LEU A 77 3.58 -7.48 -9.94
N VAL A 78 3.34 -6.80 -11.05
CA VAL A 78 4.40 -6.45 -12.02
C VAL A 78 5.41 -5.49 -11.38
N ARG A 79 6.70 -5.77 -11.54
CA ARG A 79 7.78 -5.00 -10.93
C ARG A 79 8.81 -4.55 -11.96
N VAL A 80 9.12 -3.26 -11.94
CA VAL A 80 10.21 -2.69 -12.74
C VAL A 80 11.43 -2.52 -11.84
N ILE A 81 12.48 -3.26 -12.16
CA ILE A 81 13.74 -3.25 -11.42
C ILE A 81 14.65 -2.20 -12.06
N SER A 82 15.06 -1.22 -11.26
CA SER A 82 15.88 -0.10 -11.68
C SER A 82 17.33 -0.28 -11.27
N LEU A 83 18.26 -0.07 -12.21
CA LEU A 83 19.70 -0.02 -11.93
C LEU A 83 20.18 1.44 -12.03
N ARG A 84 20.81 1.96 -10.97
CA ARG A 84 21.26 3.36 -10.89
C ARG A 84 20.16 4.37 -11.24
N GLY A 85 18.94 4.10 -10.76
CA GLY A 85 17.76 4.96 -10.96
C GLY A 85 17.10 4.85 -12.35
N ARG A 86 17.63 4.01 -13.26
CA ARG A 86 17.04 3.79 -14.59
C ARG A 86 16.32 2.44 -14.64
N PRO A 87 15.09 2.37 -15.18
CA PRO A 87 14.40 1.10 -15.33
C PRO A 87 15.19 0.20 -16.29
N ARG A 88 15.42 -1.05 -15.90
CA ARG A 88 16.26 -1.97 -16.66
C ARG A 88 15.58 -3.29 -16.96
N TRP A 89 14.90 -3.86 -15.98
CA TRP A 89 14.22 -5.15 -16.13
C TRP A 89 12.78 -5.08 -15.65
N VAL A 90 11.95 -5.98 -16.15
CA VAL A 90 10.57 -6.16 -15.71
C VAL A 90 10.39 -7.59 -15.27
N LEU A 91 9.95 -7.79 -14.03
CA LEU A 91 9.53 -9.08 -13.50
C LEU A 91 8.00 -9.14 -13.52
N GLU A 92 7.48 -10.21 -14.09
CA GLU A 92 6.06 -10.40 -14.29
C GLU A 92 5.61 -11.80 -13.89
N PRO A 93 4.31 -11.99 -13.59
CA PRO A 93 3.74 -13.30 -13.45
C PRO A 93 3.93 -14.11 -14.74
N GLY A 94 4.26 -15.38 -14.58
CA GLY A 94 4.35 -16.32 -15.69
C GLY A 94 2.96 -16.70 -16.21
N ALA A 95 2.93 -17.30 -17.40
CA ALA A 95 1.71 -17.69 -18.08
C ALA A 95 0.84 -18.64 -17.25
N ASP A 96 1.48 -19.54 -16.49
CA ASP A 96 0.83 -20.61 -15.74
C ASP A 96 0.81 -20.31 -14.22
N SER A 97 1.03 -19.05 -13.83
CA SER A 97 1.14 -18.67 -12.42
C SER A 97 -0.14 -18.94 -11.61
N LEU A 98 -1.31 -18.82 -12.22
CA LEU A 98 -2.60 -19.11 -11.58
C LEU A 98 -2.89 -20.61 -11.53
N GLU A 99 -2.56 -21.33 -12.59
CA GLU A 99 -2.65 -22.79 -12.70
C GLU A 99 -1.75 -23.45 -11.65
N TRP A 100 -0.52 -22.96 -11.52
CA TRP A 100 0.42 -23.35 -10.46
C TRP A 100 -0.19 -23.15 -9.07
N LEU A 101 -0.73 -21.96 -8.80
CA LEU A 101 -1.29 -21.66 -7.47
C LEU A 101 -2.50 -22.54 -7.16
N ALA A 102 -3.36 -22.79 -8.16
CA ALA A 102 -4.51 -23.68 -8.02
C ALA A 102 -4.08 -25.13 -7.71
N ASP A 103 -3.05 -25.62 -8.40
CA ASP A 103 -2.48 -26.95 -8.18
C ASP A 103 -1.83 -27.11 -6.78
N VAL A 104 -1.10 -26.09 -6.32
CA VAL A 104 -0.51 -26.06 -4.97
C VAL A 104 -1.58 -26.11 -3.88
N GLU A 105 -2.68 -25.38 -4.08
CA GLU A 105 -3.80 -25.31 -3.13
C GLU A 105 -4.77 -26.51 -3.27
N GLY A 106 -4.60 -27.37 -4.29
CA GLY A 106 -5.45 -28.54 -4.53
C GLY A 106 -6.88 -28.17 -4.96
N VAL A 107 -7.06 -27.05 -5.65
CA VAL A 107 -8.36 -26.54 -6.11
C VAL A 107 -8.35 -26.25 -7.61
N SER A 108 -9.51 -26.03 -8.20
CA SER A 108 -9.58 -25.55 -9.59
C SER A 108 -9.24 -24.05 -9.68
N VAL A 109 -8.71 -23.60 -10.82
CA VAL A 109 -8.48 -22.17 -11.11
C VAL A 109 -9.76 -21.33 -10.93
N ARG A 110 -10.93 -21.93 -11.21
CA ARG A 110 -12.24 -21.29 -11.01
C ARG A 110 -12.53 -21.04 -9.54
N GLU A 111 -12.33 -22.03 -8.68
CA GLU A 111 -12.53 -21.90 -7.22
C GLU A 111 -11.55 -20.87 -6.63
N LEU A 112 -10.28 -20.94 -7.01
CA LEU A 112 -9.27 -19.97 -6.61
C LEU A 112 -9.68 -18.53 -7.01
N SER A 113 -10.16 -18.36 -8.24
CA SER A 113 -10.62 -17.06 -8.73
C SER A 113 -11.84 -16.52 -7.98
N LEU A 114 -12.79 -17.39 -7.61
CA LEU A 114 -13.95 -17.02 -6.80
C LEU A 114 -13.52 -16.60 -5.39
N ALA A 115 -12.68 -17.39 -4.73
CA ALA A 115 -12.14 -17.08 -3.41
C ALA A 115 -11.37 -15.75 -3.40
N ALA A 116 -10.54 -15.50 -4.42
CA ALA A 116 -9.81 -14.24 -4.56
C ALA A 116 -10.74 -13.03 -4.71
N ARG A 117 -11.85 -13.17 -5.46
CA ARG A 117 -12.88 -12.12 -5.62
C ARG A 117 -13.62 -11.85 -4.31
N GLU A 118 -14.00 -12.89 -3.59
CA GLU A 118 -14.65 -12.77 -2.28
C GLU A 118 -13.75 -12.08 -1.26
N GLY A 119 -12.47 -12.48 -1.20
CA GLY A 119 -11.47 -11.80 -0.36
C GLY A 119 -11.28 -10.33 -0.74
N ALA A 120 -11.29 -9.99 -2.03
CA ALA A 120 -11.21 -8.61 -2.49
C ALA A 120 -12.43 -7.77 -2.07
N LEU A 121 -13.63 -8.37 -2.11
CA LEU A 121 -14.85 -7.74 -1.61
C LEU A 121 -14.75 -7.48 -0.10
N GLY A 122 -14.33 -8.47 0.68
CA GLY A 122 -14.13 -8.33 2.13
C GLY A 122 -13.17 -7.18 2.48
N ARG A 123 -12.04 -7.07 1.78
CA ARG A 123 -11.08 -5.97 1.96
C ARG A 123 -11.70 -4.60 1.64
N ARG A 124 -12.53 -4.51 0.59
CA ARG A 124 -13.21 -3.27 0.22
C ARG A 124 -14.21 -2.83 1.30
N VAL A 125 -15.02 -3.76 1.81
CA VAL A 125 -15.98 -3.49 2.89
C VAL A 125 -15.25 -3.01 4.15
N ALA A 126 -14.20 -3.72 4.57
CA ALA A 126 -13.38 -3.31 5.72
C ALA A 126 -12.76 -1.91 5.55
N GLY A 127 -12.33 -1.56 4.33
CA GLY A 127 -11.83 -0.22 4.02
C GLY A 127 -12.89 0.88 4.16
N LEU A 128 -14.13 0.61 3.74
CA LEU A 128 -15.25 1.56 3.90
C LEU A 128 -15.60 1.79 5.37
N VAL A 129 -15.60 0.72 6.19
CA VAL A 129 -15.84 0.81 7.64
C VAL A 129 -14.79 1.70 8.30
N ARG A 130 -13.49 1.44 8.05
CA ARG A 130 -12.40 2.27 8.62
C ARG A 130 -12.49 3.74 8.20
N ARG A 131 -12.87 4.02 6.95
CA ARG A 131 -13.08 5.42 6.48
C ARG A 131 -14.23 6.09 7.21
N ARG A 132 -15.33 5.37 7.44
CA ARG A 132 -16.48 5.88 8.21
C ARG A 132 -16.08 6.18 9.65
N GLU A 133 -15.38 5.27 10.31
CA GLU A 133 -14.88 5.47 11.68
C GLU A 133 -13.95 6.68 11.77
N ARG A 134 -13.00 6.80 10.84
CA ARG A 134 -12.09 7.96 10.79
C ARG A 134 -12.87 9.27 10.65
N ARG A 135 -13.84 9.34 9.73
CA ARG A 135 -14.68 10.53 9.54
C ARG A 135 -15.50 10.85 10.79
N SER A 136 -16.08 9.84 11.44
CA SER A 136 -16.82 10.01 12.69
C SER A 136 -15.93 10.55 13.80
N ARG A 137 -14.68 10.07 13.90
CA ARG A 137 -13.70 10.58 14.85
C ARG A 137 -13.30 12.02 14.57
N GLU A 138 -13.02 12.37 13.32
CA GLU A 138 -12.69 13.74 12.91
C GLU A 138 -13.84 14.72 13.25
N VAL A 139 -15.10 14.30 13.05
CA VAL A 139 -16.28 15.10 13.45
C VAL A 139 -16.35 15.25 14.97
N LEU A 140 -16.11 14.20 15.73
CA LEU A 140 -16.14 14.25 17.19
C LEU A 140 -15.02 15.16 17.74
N GLU A 141 -13.81 15.05 17.20
CA GLU A 141 -12.68 15.91 17.55
C GLU A 141 -12.98 17.39 17.26
N ALA A 142 -13.60 17.70 16.12
CA ALA A 142 -14.05 19.06 15.80
C ALA A 142 -15.12 19.58 16.77
N GLN A 143 -16.08 18.74 17.18
CA GLN A 143 -17.10 19.12 18.18
C GLN A 143 -16.49 19.40 19.55
N VAL A 144 -15.55 18.55 19.99
CA VAL A 144 -14.84 18.75 21.27
C VAL A 144 -14.04 20.05 21.25
N GLN A 145 -13.35 20.34 20.14
CA GLN A 145 -12.60 21.58 19.98
C GLN A 145 -13.50 22.81 20.03
N ALA A 146 -14.62 22.80 19.31
CA ALA A 146 -15.59 23.90 19.33
C ALA A 146 -16.21 24.13 20.72
N LEU A 147 -16.40 23.06 21.52
CA LEU A 147 -16.87 23.18 22.90
C LEU A 147 -15.82 23.79 23.83
N ARG A 148 -14.53 23.48 23.61
CA ARG A 148 -13.43 24.07 24.38
C ARG A 148 -13.29 25.57 24.11
N GLU A 149 -13.30 25.97 22.84
CA GLU A 149 -13.24 27.37 22.44
C GLU A 149 -14.38 28.18 23.08
N ARG A 150 -15.62 27.64 23.04
CA ARG A 150 -16.77 28.28 23.71
C ARG A 150 -16.62 28.39 25.23
N ALA A 151 -16.00 27.40 25.87
CA ALA A 151 -15.76 27.45 27.31
C ALA A 151 -14.71 28.50 27.67
N GLU A 152 -13.63 28.60 26.89
CA GLU A 152 -12.60 29.63 27.04
C GLU A 152 -13.16 31.03 26.84
N ASP A 153 -13.99 31.24 25.80
CA ASP A 153 -14.69 32.50 25.55
C ASP A 153 -15.60 32.89 26.73
N ALA A 154 -16.38 31.93 27.24
CA ALA A 154 -17.28 32.16 28.38
C ALA A 154 -16.51 32.49 29.68
N GLU A 155 -15.36 31.86 29.91
CA GLU A 155 -14.50 32.18 31.06
C GLU A 155 -13.90 33.58 30.95
N ALA A 156 -13.49 34.00 29.75
CA ALA A 156 -13.00 35.35 29.48
C ALA A 156 -14.09 36.41 29.70
N GLU A 157 -15.30 36.19 29.20
CA GLU A 157 -16.45 37.07 29.44
C GLU A 157 -16.80 37.18 30.93
N ALA A 158 -16.82 36.05 31.66
CA ALA A 158 -17.08 36.05 33.09
C ALA A 158 -16.00 36.82 33.88
N ALA A 159 -14.73 36.71 33.47
CA ALA A 159 -13.63 37.47 34.07
C ALA A 159 -13.78 38.98 33.84
N LEU A 160 -14.17 39.40 32.63
CA LEU A 160 -14.46 40.80 32.31
C LEU A 160 -15.62 41.34 33.15
N GLN A 161 -16.73 40.61 33.24
CA GLN A 161 -17.88 41.01 34.05
C GLN A 161 -17.52 41.16 35.53
N ARG A 162 -16.70 40.25 36.09
CA ARG A 162 -16.22 40.37 37.47
C ARG A 162 -15.34 41.60 37.68
N ALA A 163 -14.47 41.92 36.73
CA ALA A 163 -13.62 43.11 36.79
C ALA A 163 -14.46 44.41 36.73
N GLU A 164 -15.48 44.44 35.86
CA GLU A 164 -16.42 45.57 35.79
C GLU A 164 -17.22 45.74 37.09
N LEU A 165 -17.72 44.65 37.67
CA LEU A 165 -18.44 44.68 38.94
C LEU A 165 -17.56 45.21 40.07
N GLN A 166 -16.33 44.73 40.20
CA GLN A 166 -15.39 45.24 41.20
C GLN A 166 -15.08 46.73 41.03
N THR A 167 -15.01 47.20 39.78
CA THR A 167 -14.79 48.62 39.50
C THR A 167 -16.00 49.45 39.93
N LYS A 168 -17.21 49.02 39.58
CA LYS A 168 -18.46 49.68 39.98
C LYS A 168 -18.65 49.69 41.50
N GLU A 169 -18.33 48.60 42.20
CA GLU A 169 -18.38 48.53 43.66
C GLU A 169 -17.40 49.52 44.31
N ARG A 170 -16.19 49.67 43.76
CA ARG A 170 -15.21 50.66 44.24
C ARG A 170 -15.70 52.09 44.03
N ASP A 171 -16.32 52.38 42.90
CA ASP A 171 -16.86 53.71 42.59
C ASP A 171 -18.06 54.06 43.48
N LEU A 172 -18.98 53.12 43.70
CA LEU A 172 -20.10 53.29 44.64
C LEU A 172 -19.61 53.51 46.08
N SER A 173 -18.61 52.74 46.52
CA SER A 173 -18.01 52.88 47.86
C SER A 173 -17.28 54.22 48.07
N ARG A 174 -16.93 54.92 46.99
CA ARG A 174 -16.38 56.28 47.05
C ARG A 174 -17.47 57.34 47.18
N TYR A 175 -18.61 57.15 46.53
CA TYR A 175 -19.75 58.05 46.62
C TYR A 175 -20.48 58.00 47.97
N ASP A 176 -20.48 56.86 48.67
CA ASP A 176 -21.06 56.74 50.02
C ASP A 176 -20.22 57.38 51.14
N LYS A 177 -19.02 57.92 50.81
CA LYS A 177 -18.10 58.54 51.79
C LYS A 177 -18.02 60.06 51.71
N ASP A 178 -18.76 60.68 50.79
CA ASP A 178 -18.99 62.13 50.69
C ASP A 178 -20.42 62.47 51.12
#